data_AF-A0A382NHH8-F1
#
_entry.id   AF-A0A382NHH8-F1
#
_cell.length_a   1.000
_cell.length_b   1.000
_cell.length_c   1.000
_cell.angle_alpha   90.00
_cell.angle_beta   90.00
_cell.angle_gamma   90.00
#
_symmetry.space_group_name_H-M   'P 1'
#
loop_
_entity.id
_entity.type
_entity.pdbx_description
1 polymer ?
#
loop_
_entity_poly.entity_id
_entity_poly.type
_entity_poly.pdbx_seq_one_letter_code
_entity_poly.pdbx_strand_id
1 'polypeptide(L)'
;MPIEMPHAPLLRGGFKTYCYSEQEIEIESLRLQDAIKQPTRWSIGVCRSIAPLTLEINRLKRENSVFLIAHSYQTPDITYGVADSVADSYALSKEARDAPQKTILFSSVRFMAETAKIVSPHKTVLHPSPDAGCSLSDGISAQDIIDLRGANPGVPVVCYINTSAAVKAECDVCVTSSNFLKICERLPGDKLIFVPDRFMGAYLQKALSGKKEVIFFDGECEVHAAFSGDKIRTWRRRMNDQGVDLVVMSHPECDADVLEESDVVGSSEILKDEALRFASEGKSA
;
A
#
# COMPACT_ATOMS: atom_id res chain seq x y z
N MET A 1 13.06 -3.49 22.56
CA MET A 1 13.91 -4.62 22.15
C MET A 1 14.05 -4.58 20.64
N PRO A 2 15.24 -4.32 20.08
CA PRO A 2 15.45 -4.42 18.64
C PRO A 2 15.12 -5.84 18.18
N ILE A 3 14.25 -5.97 17.19
CA ILE A 3 13.91 -7.26 16.59
C ILE A 3 15.19 -7.77 15.92
N GLU A 4 15.78 -8.83 16.49
CA GLU A 4 16.89 -9.55 15.86
C GLU A 4 16.38 -10.15 14.55
N MET A 5 16.66 -9.46 13.44
CA MET A 5 16.30 -9.96 12.13
C MET A 5 17.27 -11.08 11.74
N PRO A 6 16.78 -12.17 11.11
CA PRO A 6 17.67 -13.18 10.57
C PRO A 6 18.67 -12.53 9.61
N HIS A 7 19.92 -12.99 9.64
CA HIS A 7 20.95 -12.52 8.72
C HIS A 7 20.45 -12.57 7.29
N ALA A 8 20.79 -11.53 6.50
CA ALA A 8 20.54 -11.52 5.07
C ALA A 8 21.01 -12.87 4.48
N PRO A 9 20.21 -13.50 3.59
CA PRO A 9 20.61 -14.75 2.97
C PRO A 9 22.02 -14.59 2.40
N LEU A 10 22.96 -15.42 2.87
CA LEU A 10 24.30 -15.47 2.28
C LEU A 10 24.13 -15.72 0.78
N LEU A 11 24.76 -14.89 -0.05
CA LEU A 11 24.77 -15.03 -1.50
C LEU A 11 25.19 -16.47 -1.84
N ARG A 12 24.22 -17.30 -2.24
CA ARG A 12 24.47 -18.68 -2.65
C ARG A 12 24.93 -18.67 -4.10
N GLY A 13 26.25 -18.65 -4.30
CA GLY A 13 26.88 -18.82 -5.62
C GLY A 13 27.47 -17.54 -6.21
N GLY A 14 28.23 -17.71 -7.29
CA GLY A 14 28.75 -16.59 -8.08
C GLY A 14 27.67 -16.06 -9.03
N PHE A 15 27.51 -14.73 -9.09
CA PHE A 15 26.72 -14.09 -10.13
C PHE A 15 27.32 -14.45 -11.49
N LYS A 16 26.59 -15.19 -12.33
CA LYS A 16 26.88 -15.21 -13.76
C LYS A 16 26.23 -13.96 -14.33
N THR A 17 27.05 -13.02 -14.80
CA THR A 17 26.55 -11.89 -15.59
C THR A 17 26.00 -12.46 -16.89
N TYR A 18 24.68 -12.60 -16.98
CA TYR A 18 24.03 -12.96 -18.23
C TYR A 18 24.12 -11.75 -19.16
N CYS A 19 24.81 -11.91 -20.29
CA CYS A 19 24.80 -10.93 -21.36
C CYS A 19 23.62 -11.24 -22.27
N TYR A 20 22.63 -10.35 -22.28
CA TYR A 20 21.52 -10.40 -23.23
C TYR A 20 21.97 -9.84 -24.58
N SER A 21 21.48 -10.42 -25.66
CA SER A 21 21.72 -9.90 -27.01
C SER A 21 20.99 -8.58 -27.22
N GLU A 22 21.49 -7.76 -28.15
CA GLU A 22 20.82 -6.52 -28.57
C GLU A 22 19.38 -6.76 -29.02
N GLN A 23 19.10 -7.91 -29.64
CA GLN A 23 17.76 -8.28 -30.07
C GLN A 23 16.81 -8.56 -28.88
N GLU A 24 17.27 -9.26 -27.85
CA GLU A 24 16.48 -9.50 -26.64
C GLU A 24 16.19 -8.20 -25.89
N ILE A 25 17.21 -7.34 -25.79
CA ILE A 25 17.09 -6.02 -25.19
C ILE A 25 16.04 -5.19 -25.95
N GLU A 26 16.05 -5.21 -27.28
CA GLU A 26 15.09 -4.44 -28.07
C GLU A 26 13.65 -4.95 -27.90
N ILE A 27 13.45 -6.27 -27.95
CA ILE A 27 12.13 -6.87 -27.74
C ILE A 27 11.57 -6.49 -26.36
N GLU A 28 12.39 -6.60 -25.32
CA GLU A 28 11.97 -6.24 -23.97
C GLU A 28 11.68 -4.74 -23.83
N SER A 29 12.48 -3.89 -24.46
CA SER A 29 12.28 -2.44 -24.45
C SER A 29 10.92 -2.05 -25.02
N LEU A 30 10.53 -2.68 -26.14
CA LEU A 30 9.23 -2.47 -26.77
C LEU A 30 8.08 -2.99 -25.89
N ARG A 31 8.25 -4.17 -25.27
CA ARG A 31 7.27 -4.72 -24.32
C ARG A 31 7.06 -3.78 -23.14
N LEU A 32 8.14 -3.26 -22.55
CA LEU A 32 8.08 -2.34 -21.41
C LEU A 32 7.36 -1.04 -21.79
N GLN A 33 7.69 -0.45 -22.93
CA GLN A 33 7.05 0.77 -23.40
C GLN A 33 5.54 0.58 -23.61
N ASP A 34 5.14 -0.53 -24.25
CA ASP A 34 3.72 -0.87 -24.49
C ASP A 34 2.96 -1.15 -23.19
N ALA A 35 3.59 -1.81 -22.21
CA ALA A 35 2.98 -2.10 -20.93
C ALA A 35 2.83 -0.85 -20.05
N ILE A 36 3.84 0.03 -20.01
CA ILE A 36 3.86 1.21 -19.12
C ILE A 36 2.97 2.35 -19.65
N LYS A 37 2.84 2.50 -20.98
CA LYS A 37 1.98 3.50 -21.64
C LYS A 37 2.23 4.96 -21.23
N GLN A 38 3.47 5.30 -20.86
CA GLN A 38 3.87 6.66 -20.51
C GLN A 38 5.12 7.10 -21.30
N PRO A 39 5.05 7.21 -22.64
CA PRO A 39 6.23 7.33 -23.50
C PRO A 39 7.07 8.62 -23.27
N THR A 40 6.48 9.65 -22.66
CA THR A 40 7.19 10.88 -22.28
C THR A 40 8.11 10.69 -21.08
N ARG A 41 7.72 9.86 -20.11
CA ARG A 41 8.51 9.54 -18.91
C ARG A 41 9.35 8.27 -19.09
N TRP A 42 8.79 7.30 -19.79
CA TRP A 42 9.36 5.98 -20.09
C TRP A 42 9.60 5.87 -21.58
N SER A 43 10.56 6.66 -22.07
CA SER A 43 10.96 6.62 -23.48
C SER A 43 11.57 5.26 -23.83
N ILE A 44 11.68 4.96 -25.13
CA ILE A 44 12.30 3.71 -25.56
C ILE A 44 13.75 3.58 -25.08
N GLY A 45 14.48 4.70 -24.99
CA GLY A 45 15.84 4.71 -24.45
C GLY A 45 15.90 4.36 -22.95
N VAL A 46 14.92 4.82 -22.17
CA VAL A 46 14.78 4.44 -20.75
C VAL A 46 14.40 2.96 -20.63
N CYS A 47 13.45 2.49 -21.44
CA CYS A 47 13.08 1.07 -21.44
C CYS A 47 14.27 0.18 -21.81
N ARG A 48 15.10 0.62 -22.77
CA ARG A 48 16.33 -0.07 -23.17
C ARG A 48 17.38 -0.14 -22.07
N SER A 49 17.52 0.91 -21.25
CA SER A 49 18.49 0.89 -20.15
C SER A 49 18.11 -0.07 -19.01
N ILE A 50 16.81 -0.34 -18.80
CA ILE A 50 16.34 -1.25 -17.75
C ILE A 50 16.07 -2.67 -18.24
N ALA A 51 15.91 -2.88 -19.56
CA ALA A 51 15.60 -4.18 -20.16
C ALA A 51 16.50 -5.34 -19.70
N PRO A 52 17.84 -5.19 -19.56
CA PRO A 52 18.68 -6.27 -19.05
C PRO A 52 18.29 -6.73 -17.64
N LEU A 53 17.90 -5.79 -16.76
CA LEU A 53 17.49 -6.10 -15.39
C LEU A 53 16.13 -6.78 -15.35
N THR A 54 15.16 -6.31 -16.14
CA THR A 54 13.82 -6.92 -16.18
C THR A 54 13.88 -8.32 -16.77
N LEU A 55 14.71 -8.55 -17.80
CA LEU A 55 14.97 -9.87 -18.36
C LEU A 55 15.57 -10.81 -17.31
N GLU A 56 16.57 -10.35 -16.56
CA GLU A 56 17.24 -11.15 -15.54
C GLU A 56 16.31 -11.50 -14.38
N ILE A 57 15.55 -10.54 -13.86
CA ILE A 57 14.57 -10.78 -12.81
C ILE A 57 13.52 -11.79 -13.29
N ASN A 58 12.97 -11.63 -14.50
CA ASN A 58 11.97 -12.54 -15.04
C ASN A 58 12.53 -13.95 -15.30
N ARG A 59 13.80 -14.07 -15.72
CA ARG A 59 14.50 -15.35 -15.86
C ARG A 59 14.63 -16.04 -14.50
N LEU A 60 15.19 -15.34 -13.50
CA LEU A 60 15.39 -15.88 -12.15
C LEU A 60 14.06 -16.25 -11.49
N LYS A 61 13.01 -15.45 -11.69
CA LYS A 61 11.66 -15.73 -11.19
C LYS A 61 11.12 -17.06 -11.70
N ARG A 62 11.28 -17.34 -13.00
CA ARG A 62 10.90 -18.62 -13.62
C ARG A 62 11.75 -19.77 -13.12
N GLU A 63 13.07 -19.62 -13.11
CA GLU A 63 14.01 -20.68 -12.70
C GLU A 63 13.83 -21.10 -11.24
N ASN A 64 13.55 -20.13 -10.36
CA ASN A 64 13.41 -20.37 -8.92
C ASN A 64 11.96 -20.58 -8.48
N SER A 65 11.00 -20.61 -9.42
CA SER A 65 9.56 -20.71 -9.11
C SER A 65 9.13 -19.70 -8.04
N VAL A 66 9.41 -18.42 -8.29
CA VAL A 66 9.06 -17.29 -7.42
C VAL A 66 7.83 -16.59 -7.97
N PHE A 67 6.91 -16.17 -7.10
CA PHE A 67 5.81 -15.29 -7.46
C PHE A 67 6.13 -13.87 -6.97
N LEU A 68 6.22 -12.90 -7.88
CA LEU A 68 6.57 -11.52 -7.56
C LEU A 68 5.31 -10.67 -7.46
N ILE A 69 5.07 -10.13 -6.27
CA ILE A 69 3.93 -9.28 -5.98
C ILE A 69 4.44 -7.85 -5.76
N ALA A 70 3.79 -6.87 -6.39
CA ALA A 70 4.13 -5.45 -6.22
C ALA A 70 2.94 -4.64 -5.72
N HIS A 71 3.20 -3.74 -4.76
CA HIS A 71 2.21 -2.73 -4.39
C HIS A 71 2.02 -1.71 -5.52
N SER A 72 0.83 -1.15 -5.65
CA SER A 72 0.49 -0.14 -6.69
C SER A 72 1.38 1.12 -6.67
N TYR A 73 2.03 1.42 -5.54
CA TYR A 73 2.97 2.53 -5.39
C TYR A 73 4.39 2.23 -5.89
N GLN A 74 4.67 0.99 -6.30
CA GLN A 74 5.97 0.65 -6.90
C GLN A 74 6.14 1.31 -8.26
N THR A 75 7.39 1.51 -8.66
CA THR A 75 7.70 2.14 -9.93
C THR A 75 7.28 1.27 -11.14
N PRO A 76 6.95 1.88 -12.29
CA PRO A 76 6.48 1.15 -13.48
C PRO A 76 7.36 0.00 -13.99
N ASP A 77 8.68 0.09 -13.81
CA ASP A 77 9.63 -0.99 -14.11
C ASP A 77 9.40 -2.23 -13.23
N ILE A 78 8.90 -2.06 -12.01
CA ILE A 78 8.53 -3.18 -11.14
C ILE A 78 7.12 -3.67 -11.50
N THR A 79 6.13 -2.76 -11.50
CA THR A 79 4.71 -3.13 -11.66
C THR A 79 4.38 -3.69 -13.04
N TYR A 80 4.95 -3.14 -14.11
CA TYR A 80 4.71 -3.59 -15.48
C TYR A 80 5.88 -4.37 -16.07
N GLY A 81 7.07 -4.26 -15.47
CA GLY A 81 8.25 -4.96 -15.95
C GLY A 81 8.36 -6.39 -15.43
N VAL A 82 8.17 -6.60 -14.12
CA VAL A 82 8.54 -7.89 -13.49
C VAL A 82 7.50 -8.47 -12.53
N ALA A 83 6.47 -7.72 -12.12
CA ALA A 83 5.43 -8.25 -11.24
C ALA A 83 4.53 -9.27 -11.93
N ASP A 84 4.18 -10.33 -11.21
CA ASP A 84 3.12 -11.28 -11.60
C ASP A 84 1.74 -10.79 -11.18
N SER A 85 1.68 -9.98 -10.11
CA SER A 85 0.46 -9.33 -9.66
C SER A 85 0.72 -7.95 -9.06
N VAL A 86 -0.25 -7.05 -9.25
CA VAL A 86 -0.23 -5.67 -8.78
C VAL A 86 -1.60 -5.31 -8.21
N ALA A 87 -1.66 -4.99 -6.93
CA ALA A 87 -2.89 -4.61 -6.24
C ALA A 87 -2.59 -3.74 -5.01
N ASP A 88 -3.58 -3.60 -4.13
CA ASP A 88 -3.51 -2.86 -2.86
C ASP A 88 -3.15 -3.76 -1.66
N SER A 89 -3.14 -3.19 -0.45
CA SER A 89 -2.65 -3.84 0.78
C SER A 89 -3.15 -5.29 1.02
N TYR A 90 -4.46 -5.52 1.13
CA TYR A 90 -4.99 -6.84 1.56
C TYR A 90 -5.20 -7.81 0.41
N ALA A 91 -5.54 -7.33 -0.79
CA ALA A 91 -5.65 -8.19 -1.97
C ALA A 91 -4.34 -8.95 -2.21
N LEU A 92 -3.21 -8.25 -2.09
CA LEU A 92 -1.87 -8.84 -2.26
C LEU A 92 -1.57 -9.96 -1.27
N SER A 93 -2.03 -9.84 -0.03
CA SER A 93 -1.83 -10.90 0.98
C SER A 93 -2.61 -12.18 0.62
N LYS A 94 -3.80 -12.06 0.01
CA LYS A 94 -4.56 -13.22 -0.50
C LYS A 94 -3.89 -13.84 -1.72
N GLU A 95 -3.41 -13.01 -2.65
CA GLU A 95 -2.70 -13.50 -3.83
C GLU A 95 -1.42 -14.24 -3.46
N ALA A 96 -0.68 -13.76 -2.45
CA ALA A 96 0.48 -14.47 -1.91
C ALA A 96 0.12 -15.87 -1.39
N ARG A 97 -1.03 -16.01 -0.73
CA ARG A 97 -1.55 -17.29 -0.22
C ARG A 97 -1.96 -18.22 -1.36
N ASP A 98 -2.69 -17.68 -2.34
CA ASP A 98 -3.33 -18.44 -3.41
C ASP A 98 -2.38 -18.78 -4.56
N ALA A 99 -1.24 -18.08 -4.68
CA ALA A 99 -0.20 -18.36 -5.66
C ALA A 99 0.30 -19.82 -5.52
N PRO A 100 0.57 -20.56 -6.61
CA PRO A 100 1.07 -21.93 -6.52
C PRO A 100 2.53 -22.02 -6.02
N GLN A 101 3.32 -20.96 -6.17
CA GLN A 101 4.73 -20.90 -5.80
C GLN A 101 4.92 -20.99 -4.28
N LYS A 102 6.02 -21.62 -3.84
CA LYS A 102 6.41 -21.69 -2.42
C LYS A 102 7.14 -20.43 -1.95
N THR A 103 7.72 -19.68 -2.88
CA THR A 103 8.49 -18.47 -2.61
C THR A 103 7.75 -17.27 -3.20
N ILE A 104 7.48 -16.29 -2.36
CA ILE A 104 6.86 -15.01 -2.72
C ILE A 104 7.92 -13.93 -2.58
N LEU A 105 8.14 -13.14 -3.62
CA LEU A 105 8.94 -11.91 -3.54
C LEU A 105 7.98 -10.73 -3.44
N PHE A 106 7.97 -10.07 -2.28
CA PHE A 106 6.98 -9.04 -1.95
C PHE A 106 7.62 -7.65 -2.03
N SER A 107 7.43 -6.99 -3.18
CA SER A 107 7.92 -5.64 -3.47
C SER A 107 6.97 -4.58 -2.89
N SER A 108 7.14 -4.29 -1.61
CA SER A 108 6.36 -3.30 -0.85
C SER A 108 7.16 -2.79 0.34
N VAL A 109 6.46 -2.31 1.38
CA VAL A 109 6.96 -2.05 2.74
C VAL A 109 6.87 -3.29 3.64
N ARG A 110 7.62 -3.29 4.74
CA ARG A 110 7.80 -4.44 5.66
C ARG A 110 6.50 -5.05 6.19
N PHE A 111 5.57 -4.25 6.72
CA PHE A 111 4.36 -4.79 7.35
C PHE A 111 3.47 -5.59 6.39
N MET A 112 3.49 -5.27 5.10
CA MET A 112 2.72 -6.01 4.09
C MET A 112 3.35 -7.38 3.85
N ALA A 113 4.68 -7.46 3.80
CA ALA A 113 5.39 -8.73 3.72
C ALA A 113 5.17 -9.59 4.98
N GLU A 114 5.16 -8.97 6.17
CA GLU A 114 4.79 -9.64 7.42
C GLU A 114 3.35 -10.17 7.37
N THR A 115 2.41 -9.37 6.86
CA THR A 115 1.00 -9.78 6.69
C THR A 115 0.88 -10.95 5.72
N ALA A 116 1.58 -10.92 4.58
CA ALA A 116 1.64 -12.02 3.64
C ALA A 116 2.18 -13.30 4.28
N LYS A 117 3.19 -13.19 5.15
CA LYS A 117 3.74 -14.31 5.91
C LYS A 117 2.77 -14.85 6.96
N ILE A 118 2.02 -13.99 7.65
CA ILE A 118 0.97 -14.38 8.60
C ILE A 118 -0.10 -15.23 7.92
N VAL A 119 -0.59 -14.81 6.74
CA VAL A 119 -1.63 -15.55 6.00
C VAL A 119 -1.09 -16.72 5.19
N SER A 120 0.22 -16.80 5.00
CA SER A 120 0.92 -17.86 4.27
C SER A 120 2.08 -18.47 5.09
N PRO A 121 1.79 -19.07 6.26
CA PRO A 121 2.84 -19.46 7.22
C PRO A 121 3.84 -20.46 6.65
N HIS A 122 3.42 -21.29 5.69
CA HIS A 122 4.25 -22.33 5.07
C HIS A 122 5.07 -21.85 3.86
N LYS A 123 4.84 -20.62 3.38
CA LYS A 123 5.58 -20.04 2.24
C LYS A 123 6.80 -19.28 2.73
N THR A 124 7.81 -19.17 1.87
CA THR A 124 8.92 -18.25 2.07
C THR A 124 8.51 -16.90 1.48
N VAL A 125 8.52 -15.84 2.31
CA VAL A 125 8.24 -14.48 1.86
C VAL A 125 9.56 -13.70 1.92
N LEU A 126 10.00 -13.22 0.77
CA LEU A 126 11.19 -12.40 0.61
C LEU A 126 10.77 -10.94 0.49
N HIS A 127 11.37 -10.09 1.30
CA HIS A 127 11.19 -8.65 1.24
C HIS A 127 12.52 -8.05 0.77
N PRO A 128 12.56 -7.36 -0.39
CA PRO A 128 13.82 -7.00 -1.04
C PRO A 128 14.59 -5.88 -0.33
N SER A 129 13.94 -5.08 0.52
CA SER A 129 14.56 -3.93 1.18
C SER A 129 14.17 -3.87 2.66
N PRO A 130 15.04 -4.29 3.60
CA PRO A 130 14.80 -4.20 5.04
C PRO A 130 14.39 -2.81 5.54
N ASP A 131 14.84 -1.76 4.85
CA ASP A 131 14.64 -0.36 5.24
C ASP A 131 13.35 0.25 4.65
N ALA A 132 12.58 -0.52 3.87
CA ALA A 132 11.29 -0.07 3.33
C ALA A 132 10.22 -0.07 4.44
N GLY A 133 10.23 1.01 5.23
CA GLY A 133 9.33 1.26 6.34
C GLY A 133 8.02 1.94 5.96
N CYS A 134 7.24 2.26 6.98
CA CYS A 134 5.99 3.02 6.87
C CYS A 134 5.81 3.81 8.17
N SER A 135 5.70 5.14 8.07
CA SER A 135 5.63 6.04 9.23
C SER A 135 4.55 5.62 10.25
N LEU A 136 3.41 5.15 9.75
CA LEU A 136 2.32 4.60 10.57
C LEU A 136 2.73 3.33 11.32
N SER A 137 3.32 2.36 10.61
CA SER A 137 3.69 1.06 11.19
C SER A 137 4.87 1.18 12.15
N ASP A 138 5.81 2.07 11.85
CA ASP A 138 7.03 2.27 12.62
C ASP A 138 6.79 3.22 13.81
N GLY A 139 5.73 4.03 13.75
CA GLY A 139 5.33 4.98 14.80
C GLY A 139 4.58 4.36 15.98
N ILE A 140 4.29 3.06 15.96
CA ILE A 140 3.58 2.37 17.05
C ILE A 140 4.22 1.02 17.38
N SER A 141 4.29 0.70 18.66
CA SER A 141 4.83 -0.57 19.18
C SER A 141 3.75 -1.42 19.85
N ALA A 142 4.05 -2.71 20.05
CA ALA A 142 3.19 -3.61 20.81
C ALA A 142 3.01 -3.15 22.27
N GLN A 143 4.03 -2.53 22.86
CA GLN A 143 3.95 -1.99 24.22
C GLN A 143 2.94 -0.84 24.31
N ASP A 144 2.86 0.02 23.29
CA ASP A 144 1.87 1.10 23.26
C ASP A 144 0.44 0.53 23.30
N ILE A 145 0.19 -0.61 22.64
CA ILE A 145 -1.11 -1.28 22.69
C ILE A 145 -1.40 -1.86 24.07
N ILE A 146 -0.39 -2.46 24.71
CA ILE A 146 -0.51 -3.02 26.07
C ILE A 146 -0.87 -1.89 27.05
N ASP A 147 -0.19 -0.74 26.95
CA ASP A 147 -0.42 0.42 27.81
C ASP A 147 -1.80 1.03 27.56
N LEU A 148 -2.22 1.17 26.28
CA LEU A 148 -3.55 1.63 25.91
C LEU A 148 -4.66 0.72 26.45
N ARG A 149 -4.47 -0.60 26.39
CA ARG A 149 -5.40 -1.59 26.93
C ARG A 149 -5.46 -1.52 28.46
N GLY A 150 -4.32 -1.30 29.12
CA GLY A 150 -4.24 -1.09 30.57
C GLY A 150 -5.00 0.15 31.03
N ALA A 151 -4.92 1.24 30.26
CA ALA A 151 -5.67 2.47 30.52
C ALA A 151 -7.17 2.37 30.19
N ASN A 152 -7.57 1.44 29.33
CA ASN A 152 -8.95 1.27 28.85
C ASN A 152 -9.43 -0.19 28.93
N PRO A 153 -9.59 -0.78 30.13
CA PRO A 153 -9.96 -2.18 30.27
C PRO A 153 -11.30 -2.50 29.60
N GLY A 154 -11.33 -3.56 28.79
CA GLY A 154 -12.54 -4.05 28.11
C GLY A 154 -12.93 -3.31 26.83
N VAL A 155 -12.18 -2.28 26.42
CA VAL A 155 -12.39 -1.60 25.14
C VAL A 155 -11.70 -2.38 24.00
N PRO A 156 -12.42 -2.74 22.92
CA PRO A 156 -11.81 -3.42 21.77
C PRO A 156 -10.76 -2.55 21.08
N VAL A 157 -9.62 -3.15 20.74
CA VAL A 157 -8.53 -2.51 20.00
C VAL A 157 -8.54 -2.95 18.54
N VAL A 158 -8.67 -1.98 17.64
CA VAL A 158 -8.67 -2.14 16.19
C VAL A 158 -7.37 -1.59 15.63
N CYS A 159 -6.62 -2.40 14.90
CA CYS A 159 -5.47 -1.94 14.14
C CYS A 159 -5.77 -1.84 12.65
N TYR A 160 -5.33 -0.75 12.04
CA TYR A 160 -5.19 -0.67 10.59
C TYR A 160 -4.07 -1.61 10.14
N ILE A 161 -4.18 -2.14 8.91
CA ILE A 161 -3.22 -3.08 8.32
C ILE A 161 -1.79 -2.52 8.29
N ASN A 162 -1.63 -1.20 8.29
CA ASN A 162 -0.34 -0.50 8.33
C ASN A 162 0.25 -0.50 9.76
N THR A 163 0.50 -1.68 10.29
CA THR A 163 1.05 -1.95 11.63
C THR A 163 1.96 -3.17 11.59
N SER A 164 2.93 -3.28 12.49
CA SER A 164 3.79 -4.46 12.55
C SER A 164 3.02 -5.73 12.96
N ALA A 165 3.58 -6.90 12.69
CA ALA A 165 3.04 -8.17 13.18
C ALA A 165 2.92 -8.21 14.72
N ALA A 166 3.87 -7.58 15.44
CA ALA A 166 3.84 -7.50 16.89
C ALA A 166 2.65 -6.67 17.39
N VAL A 167 2.37 -5.53 16.75
CA VAL A 167 1.19 -4.71 17.08
C VAL A 167 -0.10 -5.48 16.79
N LYS A 168 -0.19 -6.15 15.63
CA LYS A 168 -1.35 -6.98 15.28
C LYS A 168 -1.65 -8.07 16.31
N ALA A 169 -0.62 -8.64 16.94
CA ALA A 169 -0.78 -9.67 17.95
C ALA A 169 -1.47 -9.18 19.24
N GLU A 170 -1.37 -7.88 19.54
CA GLU A 170 -1.97 -7.27 20.73
C GLU A 170 -3.36 -6.65 20.47
N CYS A 171 -3.81 -6.64 19.21
CA CYS A 171 -5.10 -6.08 18.80
C CYS A 171 -6.18 -7.16 18.63
N ASP A 172 -7.44 -6.75 18.79
CA ASP A 172 -8.59 -7.65 18.69
C ASP A 172 -9.00 -7.91 17.23
N VAL A 173 -8.79 -6.92 16.34
CA VAL A 173 -9.08 -7.05 14.91
C VAL A 173 -8.17 -6.16 14.06
N CYS A 174 -7.84 -6.64 12.86
CA CYS A 174 -7.13 -5.88 11.84
C CYS A 174 -8.10 -5.45 10.73
N VAL A 175 -8.00 -4.21 10.27
CA VAL A 175 -8.86 -3.61 9.23
C VAL A 175 -8.05 -2.98 8.10
N THR A 176 -8.71 -2.71 6.97
CA THR A 176 -8.17 -1.96 5.82
C THR A 176 -8.98 -0.69 5.61
N SER A 177 -8.47 0.23 4.78
CA SER A 177 -9.19 1.45 4.40
C SER A 177 -10.53 1.18 3.71
N SER A 178 -10.72 -0.02 3.14
CA SER A 178 -11.97 -0.44 2.51
C SER A 178 -13.02 -1.05 3.45
N ASN A 179 -12.67 -1.44 4.69
CA ASN A 179 -13.62 -2.14 5.58
C ASN A 179 -13.68 -1.63 7.03
N PHE A 180 -12.83 -0.68 7.42
CA PHE A 180 -12.71 -0.21 8.80
C PHE A 180 -14.04 0.29 9.38
N LEU A 181 -14.80 1.13 8.67
CA LEU A 181 -16.12 1.63 9.12
C LEU A 181 -17.06 0.48 9.50
N LYS A 182 -17.22 -0.48 8.57
CA LYS A 182 -18.16 -1.60 8.71
C LYS A 182 -17.78 -2.53 9.86
N ILE A 183 -16.48 -2.79 10.05
CA ILE A 183 -15.98 -3.64 11.13
C ILE A 183 -16.14 -2.91 12.47
N CYS A 184 -15.72 -1.65 12.55
CA CYS A 184 -15.77 -0.85 13.77
C CYS A 184 -17.19 -0.63 14.28
N GLU A 185 -18.16 -0.38 13.38
CA GLU A 185 -19.58 -0.23 13.76
C GLU A 185 -20.13 -1.50 14.44
N ARG A 186 -19.62 -2.69 14.07
CA ARG A 186 -20.11 -3.99 14.54
C ARG A 186 -19.41 -4.52 15.78
N LEU A 187 -18.34 -3.86 16.23
CA LEU A 187 -17.65 -4.26 17.45
C LEU A 187 -18.58 -4.16 18.67
N PRO A 188 -18.38 -5.00 19.70
CA PRO A 188 -19.16 -4.89 20.93
C PRO A 188 -18.88 -3.56 21.67
N GLY A 189 -19.77 -3.19 22.58
CA GLY A 189 -19.63 -2.00 23.43
C GLY A 189 -20.00 -0.68 22.75
N ASP A 190 -19.78 0.42 23.46
CA ASP A 190 -20.00 1.80 23.02
C ASP A 190 -18.67 2.55 22.77
N LYS A 191 -17.52 1.90 22.99
CA LYS A 191 -16.19 2.45 22.74
C LYS A 191 -15.35 1.51 21.89
N LEU A 192 -14.36 2.06 21.18
CA LEU A 192 -13.27 1.31 20.55
C LEU A 192 -11.98 2.13 20.56
N ILE A 193 -10.83 1.45 20.50
CA ILE A 193 -9.53 2.04 20.24
C ILE A 193 -9.15 1.77 18.79
N PHE A 194 -8.73 2.80 18.04
CA PHE A 194 -8.29 2.70 16.66
C PHE A 194 -6.83 3.13 16.54
N VAL A 195 -5.99 2.28 15.94
CA VAL A 195 -4.55 2.55 15.76
C VAL A 195 -4.09 2.25 14.33
N PRO A 196 -2.99 2.86 13.85
CA PRO A 196 -2.25 3.96 14.45
C PRO A 196 -2.64 5.33 13.89
N ASP A 197 -3.51 5.37 12.87
CA ASP A 197 -3.75 6.57 12.08
C ASP A 197 -4.81 7.50 12.69
N ARG A 198 -4.39 8.71 13.05
CA ARG A 198 -5.23 9.74 13.67
C ARG A 198 -6.29 10.31 12.73
N PHE A 199 -6.01 10.41 11.44
CA PHE A 199 -6.95 10.96 10.45
C PHE A 199 -8.07 9.96 10.18
N MET A 200 -7.73 8.69 9.99
CA MET A 200 -8.71 7.61 9.91
C MET A 200 -9.50 7.47 11.22
N GLY A 201 -8.84 7.62 12.37
CA GLY A 201 -9.49 7.65 13.69
C GLY A 201 -10.50 8.78 13.84
N ALA A 202 -10.13 10.00 13.45
CA ALA A 202 -11.02 11.16 13.45
C ALA A 202 -12.20 11.00 12.48
N TYR A 203 -11.93 10.48 11.27
CA TYR A 203 -12.97 10.16 10.31
C TYR A 203 -13.95 9.11 10.86
N LEU A 204 -13.42 8.06 11.50
CA LEU A 204 -14.22 7.03 12.15
C LEU A 204 -15.07 7.60 13.30
N GLN A 205 -14.51 8.49 14.13
CA GLN A 205 -15.22 9.18 15.20
C GLN A 205 -16.40 10.00 14.66
N LYS A 206 -16.20 10.73 13.55
CA LYS A 206 -17.27 11.48 12.89
C LYS A 206 -18.35 10.54 12.34
N ALA A 207 -17.95 9.47 11.66
CA ALA A 207 -18.86 8.50 11.06
C ALA A 207 -19.69 7.69 12.09
N LEU A 208 -19.13 7.46 13.28
CA LEU A 208 -19.80 6.73 14.37
C LEU A 208 -20.40 7.64 15.45
N SER A 209 -20.46 8.95 15.20
CA SER A 209 -21.02 9.92 16.15
C SER A 209 -22.43 9.53 16.60
N GLY A 210 -22.65 9.51 17.92
CA GLY A 210 -23.90 9.07 18.55
C GLY A 210 -24.10 7.55 18.63
N LYS A 211 -23.19 6.75 18.06
CA LYS A 211 -23.20 5.27 18.16
C LYS A 211 -22.06 4.75 19.02
N LYS A 212 -20.84 5.25 18.80
CA LYS A 212 -19.61 4.82 19.49
C LYS A 212 -18.63 5.96 19.71
N GLU A 213 -17.93 5.93 20.83
CA GLU A 213 -16.73 6.73 21.11
C GLU A 213 -15.51 6.02 20.51
N VAL A 214 -14.64 6.79 19.87
CA VAL A 214 -13.42 6.32 19.21
C VAL A 214 -12.23 6.98 19.87
N ILE A 215 -11.45 6.19 20.60
CA ILE A 215 -10.13 6.58 21.08
C ILE A 215 -9.15 6.24 19.96
N PHE A 216 -8.26 7.16 19.57
CA PHE A 216 -7.31 6.86 18.50
C PHE A 216 -5.90 7.33 18.83
N PHE A 217 -4.93 6.61 18.28
CA PHE A 217 -3.50 6.90 18.44
C PHE A 217 -3.09 8.09 17.56
N ASP A 218 -2.10 8.85 18.01
CA ASP A 218 -1.62 10.06 17.33
C ASP A 218 -0.50 9.76 16.32
N GLY A 219 -0.76 8.81 15.41
CA GLY A 219 0.12 8.48 14.30
C GLY A 219 -0.43 9.01 12.97
N GLU A 220 0.45 9.22 12.00
CA GLU A 220 0.05 9.70 10.66
C GLU A 220 0.91 9.13 9.53
N CYS A 221 0.32 9.09 8.34
CA CYS A 221 1.05 8.87 7.11
C CYS A 221 1.70 10.17 6.65
N GLU A 222 3.03 10.25 6.67
CA GLU A 222 3.78 11.47 6.29
C GLU A 222 3.46 11.93 4.85
N VAL A 223 3.09 11.00 3.97
CA VAL A 223 2.71 11.29 2.58
C VAL A 223 1.34 11.97 2.54
N HIS A 224 0.35 11.44 3.25
CA HIS A 224 -1.00 11.99 3.25
C HIS A 224 -1.12 13.28 4.08
N ALA A 225 -0.30 13.44 5.12
CA ALA A 225 -0.19 14.66 5.91
C ALA A 225 0.33 15.87 5.12
N ALA A 226 0.97 15.66 3.96
CA ALA A 226 1.50 16.74 3.12
C ALA A 226 0.43 17.52 2.32
N PHE A 227 -0.79 16.97 2.20
CA PHE A 227 -1.91 17.58 1.51
C PHE A 227 -2.69 18.51 2.44
N SER A 228 -3.31 19.56 1.88
CA SER A 228 -4.16 20.48 2.64
C SER A 228 -5.32 20.98 1.78
N GLY A 229 -6.45 21.28 2.43
CA GLY A 229 -7.64 21.82 1.79
C GLY A 229 -7.37 23.16 1.09
N ASP A 230 -6.48 23.99 1.63
CA ASP A 230 -6.06 25.25 1.00
C ASP A 230 -5.42 25.06 -0.37
N LYS A 231 -4.58 24.02 -0.53
CA LYS A 231 -3.97 23.69 -1.83
C LYS A 231 -5.06 23.25 -2.80
N ILE A 232 -6.02 22.45 -2.36
CA ILE A 232 -7.14 21.98 -3.19
C ILE A 232 -8.01 23.14 -3.65
N ARG A 233 -8.44 24.02 -2.72
CA ARG A 233 -9.20 25.25 -3.05
C ARG A 233 -8.45 26.14 -4.03
N THR A 234 -7.13 26.22 -3.91
CA THR A 234 -6.29 27.00 -4.84
C THR A 234 -6.28 26.37 -6.24
N TRP A 235 -6.15 25.05 -6.36
CA TRP A 235 -6.21 24.35 -7.64
C TRP A 235 -7.59 24.43 -8.28
N ARG A 236 -8.66 24.20 -7.50
CA ARG A 236 -10.06 24.34 -7.97
C ARG A 236 -10.29 25.71 -8.59
N ARG A 237 -9.91 26.80 -7.91
CA ARG A 237 -10.02 28.17 -8.47
C ARG A 237 -9.27 28.32 -9.78
N ARG A 238 -7.98 27.92 -9.82
CA ARG A 238 -7.13 28.07 -11.03
C ARG A 238 -7.67 27.31 -12.23
N MET A 239 -8.23 26.12 -12.03
CA MET A 239 -8.79 25.32 -13.11
C MET A 239 -10.16 25.83 -13.53
N ASN A 240 -10.99 26.31 -12.60
CA ASN A 240 -12.25 26.96 -12.94
C ASN A 240 -12.03 28.22 -13.80
N ASP A 241 -10.99 29.00 -13.52
CA ASP A 241 -10.59 30.15 -14.36
C ASP A 241 -10.24 29.74 -15.81
N GLN A 242 -9.92 28.47 -16.04
CA GLN A 242 -9.66 27.87 -17.35
C GLN A 242 -10.88 27.10 -17.91
N GLY A 243 -12.04 27.16 -17.24
CA GLY A 243 -13.25 26.43 -17.61
C GLY A 243 -13.18 24.92 -17.35
N VAL A 244 -12.28 24.48 -16.47
CA VAL A 244 -12.10 23.08 -16.08
C VAL A 244 -12.68 22.87 -14.68
N ASP A 245 -13.71 22.03 -14.59
CA ASP A 245 -14.30 21.59 -13.33
C ASP A 245 -13.48 20.41 -12.78
N LEU A 246 -12.77 20.62 -11.67
CA LEU A 246 -11.88 19.60 -11.10
C LEU A 246 -12.62 18.66 -10.17
N VAL A 247 -12.49 17.36 -10.44
CA VAL A 247 -12.89 16.31 -9.51
C VAL A 247 -11.73 16.01 -8.55
N VAL A 248 -12.01 16.06 -7.24
CA VAL A 248 -11.04 15.81 -6.17
C VAL A 248 -11.37 14.47 -5.52
N MET A 249 -10.38 13.58 -5.47
CA MET A 249 -10.50 12.24 -4.91
C MET A 249 -9.40 12.02 -3.88
N SER A 250 -9.76 11.63 -2.66
CA SER A 250 -8.81 11.53 -1.54
C SER A 250 -8.90 10.22 -0.78
N HIS A 251 -7.76 9.81 -0.20
CA HIS A 251 -7.70 8.67 0.71
C HIS A 251 -8.14 9.09 2.12
N PRO A 252 -8.80 8.23 2.93
CA PRO A 252 -9.21 8.56 4.31
C PRO A 252 -8.03 8.77 5.29
N GLU A 253 -6.79 8.58 4.84
CA GLU A 253 -5.58 8.96 5.59
C GLU A 253 -5.25 10.45 5.46
N CYS A 254 -6.01 11.23 4.67
CA CYS A 254 -5.86 12.68 4.61
C CYS A 254 -6.59 13.37 5.77
N ASP A 255 -6.13 14.57 6.12
CA ASP A 255 -6.76 15.42 7.13
C ASP A 255 -8.19 15.84 6.73
N ALA A 256 -9.01 16.18 7.71
CA ALA A 256 -10.42 16.52 7.56
C ALA A 256 -10.64 17.67 6.57
N ASP A 257 -9.74 18.66 6.51
CA ASP A 257 -9.85 19.78 5.58
C ASP A 257 -9.66 19.37 4.11
N VAL A 258 -8.91 18.29 3.84
CA VAL A 258 -8.78 17.67 2.53
C VAL A 258 -10.03 16.85 2.21
N LEU A 259 -10.51 16.05 3.18
CA LEU A 259 -11.69 15.21 2.99
C LEU A 259 -12.95 16.05 2.72
N GLU A 260 -13.08 17.22 3.34
CA GLU A 260 -14.21 18.14 3.12
C GLU A 260 -14.19 18.79 1.73
N GLU A 261 -13.02 18.89 1.10
CA GLU A 261 -12.85 19.40 -0.25
C GLU A 261 -12.89 18.29 -1.32
N SER A 262 -13.10 17.04 -0.90
CA SER A 262 -13.07 15.87 -1.79
C SER A 262 -14.46 15.47 -2.27
N ASP A 263 -14.59 15.21 -3.57
CA ASP A 263 -15.82 14.68 -4.18
C ASP A 263 -15.96 13.18 -3.96
N VAL A 264 -14.85 12.46 -3.83
CA VAL A 264 -14.79 11.03 -3.49
C VAL A 264 -13.77 10.80 -2.39
N VAL A 265 -14.15 10.03 -1.38
CA VAL A 265 -13.23 9.54 -0.33
C VAL A 265 -13.26 8.02 -0.30
N GLY A 266 -12.10 7.37 -0.41
CA GLY A 266 -12.04 5.90 -0.45
C GLY A 266 -10.63 5.33 -0.48
N SER A 267 -10.53 3.99 -0.42
CA SER A 267 -9.27 3.27 -0.65
C SER A 267 -8.76 3.50 -2.08
N SER A 268 -7.49 3.21 -2.34
CA SER A 268 -6.92 3.36 -3.69
C SER A 268 -7.70 2.61 -4.78
N GLU A 269 -8.29 1.45 -4.45
CA GLU A 269 -9.14 0.70 -5.38
C GLU A 269 -10.43 1.47 -5.71
N ILE A 270 -11.11 2.02 -4.71
CA ILE A 270 -12.32 2.85 -4.91
C ILE A 270 -11.99 4.08 -5.76
N LEU A 271 -10.88 4.75 -5.47
CA LEU A 271 -10.49 5.96 -6.23
C LEU A 271 -10.18 5.63 -7.70
N LYS A 272 -9.54 4.48 -7.95
CA LYS A 272 -9.27 4.00 -9.32
C LYS A 272 -10.57 3.71 -10.07
N ASP A 273 -11.51 3.01 -9.44
CA ASP A 273 -12.77 2.64 -10.08
C ASP A 273 -13.64 3.87 -10.37
N GLU A 274 -13.68 4.84 -9.44
CA GLU A 274 -14.35 6.12 -9.65
C GLU A 274 -13.69 6.95 -10.75
N ALA A 275 -12.35 6.98 -10.82
CA ALA A 275 -11.64 7.65 -11.91
C ALA A 275 -12.00 7.07 -13.29
N LEU A 276 -12.09 5.73 -13.40
CA LEU A 276 -12.53 5.07 -14.64
C LEU A 276 -14.00 5.39 -14.96
N ARG A 277 -14.86 5.44 -13.95
CA ARG A 277 -16.26 5.82 -14.10
C ARG A 277 -16.39 7.25 -14.64
N PHE A 278 -15.71 8.23 -14.04
CA PHE A 278 -15.72 9.61 -14.51
C PHE A 278 -15.21 9.75 -15.95
N ALA A 279 -14.11 9.08 -16.28
CA ALA A 279 -13.56 9.07 -17.63
C ALA A 279 -14.56 8.51 -18.66
N SER A 280 -15.34 7.48 -18.29
CA SER A 280 -16.37 6.90 -19.17
C SER A 280 -17.60 7.81 -19.36
N GLU A 281 -17.92 8.63 -18.36
CA GLU A 281 -19.05 9.56 -18.38
C GLU A 281 -18.74 10.90 -19.06
N GLY A 282 -17.51 11.09 -19.57
CA GLY A 282 -17.07 12.35 -20.17
C GLY A 282 -16.86 13.49 -19.16
N LYS A 283 -16.86 13.18 -17.87
CA LYS A 283 -16.32 14.08 -16.85
C LYS A 283 -14.81 13.89 -16.86
N SER A 284 -14.10 14.86 -17.42
CA SER A 284 -12.64 14.88 -17.35
C SER A 284 -12.25 14.99 -15.87
N ALA A 285 -11.66 13.93 -15.32
CA ALA A 285 -11.04 13.95 -13.99
C ALA A 285 -9.73 14.75 -14.01
#